data_AF-W7Y3J6-F1
#
_entry.id   AF-W7Y3J6-F1
#
_cell.length_a   1.000
_cell.length_b   1.000
_cell.length_c   1.000
_cell.angle_alpha   90.00
_cell.angle_beta   90.00
_cell.angle_gamma   90.00
#
_symmetry.space_group_name_H-M   'P 1'
#
loop_
_entity.id
_entity.type
_entity.pdbx_description
1 polymer ?
#
loop_
_entity_poly.entity_id
_entity_poly.type
_entity_poly.pdbx_seq_one_letter_code
_entity_poly.pdbx_strand_id
1 'polypeptide(L)'
;MKRKILYLIVVISIISLNSIAQNVVHVVLLGGQSNMAGAGNYYQLDSTLRERIEVASQRVELSVDGLPPRPLSYTYSTFQKRKRGFGAVFGPELLLGVTLAEAYPKQEFLFIKLAQGGTSLYGAWNPEWSRDKALELERGEMKQNLQLFKKHVDIIHEQLLHLKNNGRLYRILGMVWMQGENDAAREVSARSYQTNLNKLIEAYRKEFKIPDMPFVMGQINSNYGRFAQGPQMVREAMVNVAQSDVHVGIITTVPKSPWLDYPKHTDNVHYNTEGQRRLGIAFAKILIDLSCKMED
;
A
#
# COMPACT_ATOMS: atom_id res chain seq x y z
N MET A 1 -83.26 -20.47 -12.11
CA MET A 1 -81.99 -20.51 -11.34
C MET A 1 -80.85 -19.95 -12.18
N LYS A 2 -80.41 -18.71 -11.94
CA LYS A 2 -79.24 -18.11 -12.61
C LYS A 2 -78.05 -18.17 -11.65
N ARG A 3 -77.05 -19.02 -11.93
CA ARG A 3 -75.79 -19.09 -11.18
C ARG A 3 -74.90 -17.91 -11.59
N LYS A 4 -74.61 -17.00 -10.65
CA LYS A 4 -73.59 -15.97 -10.79
C LYS A 4 -72.23 -16.59 -10.46
N ILE A 5 -71.31 -16.61 -11.42
CA ILE A 5 -69.91 -16.99 -11.22
C ILE A 5 -69.17 -15.72 -10.81
N LEU A 6 -68.59 -15.73 -9.61
CA LEU A 6 -67.80 -14.64 -9.06
C LEU A 6 -66.33 -14.91 -9.40
N TYR A 7 -65.73 -14.08 -10.26
CA TYR A 7 -64.31 -14.16 -10.57
C TYR A 7 -63.52 -13.42 -9.48
N LEU A 8 -62.72 -14.18 -8.72
CA LEU A 8 -61.77 -13.65 -7.74
C LEU A 8 -60.51 -13.19 -8.48
N ILE A 9 -60.31 -11.87 -8.56
CA ILE A 9 -59.07 -11.29 -9.10
C ILE A 9 -58.03 -11.30 -7.97
N VAL A 10 -57.04 -12.18 -8.08
CA VAL A 10 -55.87 -12.19 -7.21
C VAL A 10 -54.85 -11.21 -7.78
N VAL A 11 -54.70 -10.06 -7.13
CA VAL A 11 -53.66 -9.07 -7.45
C VAL A 11 -52.35 -9.54 -6.81
N ILE A 12 -51.49 -10.18 -7.61
CA ILE A 12 -50.12 -10.51 -7.21
C ILE A 12 -49.31 -9.22 -7.25
N SER A 13 -49.08 -8.62 -6.09
CA SER A 13 -48.18 -7.48 -5.96
C SER A 13 -46.74 -7.98 -6.08
N ILE A 14 -46.12 -7.75 -7.24
CA ILE A 14 -44.69 -8.01 -7.47
C ILE A 14 -43.93 -6.94 -6.70
N ILE A 15 -43.54 -7.25 -5.45
CA ILE A 15 -42.57 -6.45 -4.72
C ILE A 15 -41.24 -6.61 -5.45
N SER A 16 -40.90 -5.61 -6.25
CA SER A 16 -39.59 -5.50 -6.87
C SER A 16 -38.59 -5.21 -5.75
N LEU A 17 -37.98 -6.26 -5.19
CA LEU A 17 -36.79 -6.15 -4.37
C LEU A 17 -35.68 -5.58 -5.25
N ASN A 18 -35.56 -4.25 -5.28
CA ASN A 18 -34.34 -3.61 -5.73
C ASN A 18 -33.24 -4.10 -4.79
N SER A 19 -32.48 -5.12 -5.20
CA SER A 19 -31.20 -5.38 -4.57
C SER A 19 -30.37 -4.14 -4.86
N ILE A 20 -30.18 -3.30 -3.84
CA ILE A 20 -29.09 -2.34 -3.87
C ILE A 20 -27.86 -3.20 -4.02
N ALA A 21 -27.24 -3.20 -5.21
CA ALA A 21 -25.98 -3.88 -5.42
C ALA A 21 -25.02 -3.32 -4.37
N GLN A 22 -24.71 -4.14 -3.38
CA GLN A 22 -23.86 -3.75 -2.27
C GLN A 22 -22.45 -3.59 -2.85
N ASN A 23 -22.03 -2.35 -3.07
CA ASN A 23 -20.71 -2.06 -3.64
C ASN A 23 -19.64 -2.70 -2.75
N VAL A 24 -18.90 -3.66 -3.31
CA VAL A 24 -17.78 -4.32 -2.64
C VAL A 24 -16.64 -3.32 -2.54
N VAL A 25 -16.17 -3.02 -1.33
CA VAL A 25 -15.04 -2.11 -1.11
C VAL A 25 -13.74 -2.81 -1.51
N HIS A 26 -12.94 -2.15 -2.36
CA HIS A 26 -11.63 -2.65 -2.76
C HIS A 26 -10.57 -2.21 -1.76
N VAL A 27 -9.97 -3.16 -1.05
CA VAL A 27 -8.97 -2.89 -0.02
C VAL A 27 -7.57 -3.02 -0.61
N VAL A 28 -6.73 -1.99 -0.44
CA VAL A 28 -5.31 -2.02 -0.83
C VAL A 28 -4.47 -1.91 0.44
N LEU A 29 -3.52 -2.83 0.59
CA LEU A 29 -2.61 -2.88 1.73
C LEU A 29 -1.33 -2.11 1.39
N LEU A 30 -0.83 -1.27 2.29
CA LEU A 30 0.39 -0.48 2.07
C LEU A 30 1.37 -0.69 3.22
N GLY A 31 2.54 -1.25 2.91
CA GLY A 31 3.59 -1.53 3.87
C GLY A 31 4.93 -0.91 3.48
N GLY A 32 5.75 -0.56 4.48
CA GLY A 32 7.16 -0.28 4.24
C GLY A 32 7.80 0.71 5.21
N GLN A 33 8.78 1.48 4.70
CA GLN A 33 9.56 2.42 5.51
C GLN A 33 9.32 3.88 5.12
N SER A 34 10.32 4.76 5.27
CA SER A 34 10.15 6.20 5.10
C SER A 34 9.67 6.62 3.70
N ASN A 35 10.06 5.91 2.64
CA ASN A 35 9.56 6.18 1.29
C ASN A 35 8.11 5.72 1.07
N MET A 36 7.61 4.72 1.81
CA MET A 36 6.17 4.43 1.92
C MET A 36 5.46 5.48 2.77
N ALA A 37 6.03 5.87 3.91
CA ALA A 37 5.45 6.88 4.79
C ALA A 37 5.22 8.20 4.04
N GLY A 38 6.21 8.60 3.23
CA GLY A 38 6.10 9.74 2.34
C GLY A 38 6.86 10.97 2.83
N ALA A 39 7.35 11.74 1.87
CA ALA A 39 7.98 13.03 2.08
C ALA A 39 7.62 14.03 0.97
N GLY A 40 6.54 13.81 0.21
CA GLY A 40 6.03 14.78 -0.76
C GLY A 40 5.38 15.95 -0.04
N ASN A 41 5.48 17.17 -0.59
CA ASN A 41 4.80 18.35 -0.07
C ASN A 41 3.48 18.55 -0.82
N TYR A 42 2.35 18.37 -0.14
CA TYR A 42 1.02 18.48 -0.75
C TYR A 42 0.79 19.82 -1.46
N TYR A 43 1.30 20.91 -0.88
CA TYR A 43 1.09 22.25 -1.42
C TYR A 43 1.98 22.58 -2.64
N GLN A 44 2.92 21.71 -2.99
CA GLN A 44 3.66 21.80 -4.26
C GLN A 44 2.93 21.13 -5.43
N LEU A 45 1.83 20.41 -5.18
CA LEU A 45 0.97 19.91 -6.25
C LEU A 45 0.21 21.08 -6.88
N ASP A 46 0.09 21.09 -8.20
CA ASP A 46 -0.70 22.07 -8.93
C ASP A 46 -2.19 21.97 -8.61
N SER A 47 -2.95 23.00 -8.99
CA SER A 47 -4.39 23.07 -8.71
C SER A 47 -5.18 21.95 -9.36
N THR A 48 -4.84 21.58 -10.60
CA THR A 48 -5.52 20.52 -11.35
C THR A 48 -5.38 19.18 -10.65
N LEU A 49 -4.19 18.87 -10.12
CA LEU A 49 -3.99 17.63 -9.40
C LEU A 49 -4.68 17.62 -8.04
N ARG A 50 -4.75 18.77 -7.35
CA ARG A 50 -5.52 18.87 -6.09
C ARG A 50 -7.01 18.67 -6.31
N GLU A 51 -7.58 19.19 -7.40
CA GLU A 51 -8.97 18.94 -7.79
C GLU A 51 -9.22 17.44 -8.05
N ARG A 52 -8.31 16.77 -8.76
CA ARG A 52 -8.38 15.31 -8.97
C ARG A 52 -8.33 14.52 -7.66
N ILE A 53 -7.54 14.98 -6.68
CA ILE A 53 -7.49 14.39 -5.33
C ILE A 53 -8.82 14.57 -4.61
N GLU A 54 -9.42 15.77 -4.67
CA GLU A 54 -10.74 16.02 -4.07
C GLU A 54 -11.81 15.10 -4.66
N VAL A 55 -11.84 14.93 -5.99
CA VAL A 55 -12.75 13.99 -6.67
C VAL A 55 -12.48 12.55 -6.23
N ALA A 56 -11.22 12.11 -6.18
CA ALA A 56 -10.87 10.77 -5.73
C ALA A 56 -11.25 10.52 -4.25
N SER A 57 -11.13 11.54 -3.39
CA SER A 57 -11.39 11.45 -1.95
C SER A 57 -12.84 11.10 -1.61
N GLN A 58 -13.78 11.30 -2.55
CA GLN A 58 -15.19 10.92 -2.39
C GLN A 58 -15.41 9.41 -2.30
N ARG A 59 -14.42 8.61 -2.72
CA ARG A 59 -14.53 7.14 -2.82
C ARG A 59 -13.24 6.40 -2.50
N VAL A 60 -12.17 7.11 -2.14
CA VAL A 60 -10.95 6.51 -1.62
C VAL A 60 -10.79 6.97 -0.18
N GLU A 61 -10.81 6.02 0.75
CA GLU A 61 -10.51 6.24 2.16
C GLU A 61 -9.12 5.70 2.49
N LEU A 62 -8.44 6.32 3.46
CA LEU A 62 -7.11 5.94 3.93
C LEU A 62 -7.12 5.83 5.46
N SER A 63 -6.77 4.65 5.96
CA SER A 63 -6.38 4.39 7.35
C SER A 63 -4.85 4.36 7.44
N VAL A 64 -4.29 5.12 8.38
CA VAL A 64 -2.84 5.16 8.63
C VAL A 64 -2.57 4.78 10.08
N ASP A 65 -1.73 3.77 10.28
CA ASP A 65 -1.28 3.33 11.60
C ASP A 65 -2.43 2.98 12.57
N GLY A 66 -3.48 2.34 12.04
CA GLY A 66 -4.66 1.92 12.81
C GLY A 66 -5.69 3.03 13.09
N LEU A 67 -5.43 4.26 12.65
CA LEU A 67 -6.42 5.33 12.79
C LEU A 67 -7.65 5.05 11.91
N PRO A 68 -8.86 5.49 12.33
CA PRO A 68 -10.06 5.36 11.53
C PRO A 68 -9.86 5.91 10.11
N PRO A 69 -10.42 5.26 9.08
CA PRO A 69 -10.29 5.71 7.70
C PRO A 69 -10.82 7.12 7.53
N ARG A 70 -10.14 7.91 6.68
CA ARG A 70 -10.57 9.25 6.27
C ARG A 70 -10.50 9.39 4.76
N PRO A 71 -11.29 10.28 4.14
CA PRO A 71 -11.15 10.61 2.73
C PRO A 71 -9.68 10.87 2.36
N LEU A 72 -9.27 10.35 1.22
CA LEU A 72 -7.89 10.43 0.73
C LEU A 72 -7.41 11.88 0.70
N SER A 73 -6.34 12.16 1.45
CA SER A 73 -5.72 13.48 1.54
C SER A 73 -4.27 13.32 2.00
N TYR A 74 -3.58 14.45 2.17
CA TYR A 74 -2.30 14.46 2.86
C TYR A 74 -2.47 14.17 4.35
N THR A 75 -1.37 13.76 5.01
CA THR A 75 -1.29 13.67 6.46
C THR A 75 -0.42 14.80 7.01
N TYR A 76 -0.64 15.21 8.27
CA TYR A 76 0.21 16.20 8.90
C TYR A 76 1.33 15.55 9.73
N SER A 77 2.58 15.83 9.39
CA SER A 77 3.75 15.33 10.11
C SER A 77 4.55 16.47 10.76
N THR A 78 4.57 16.48 12.10
CA THR A 78 5.40 17.42 12.88
C THR A 78 6.89 17.18 12.65
N PHE A 79 7.29 15.92 12.46
CA PHE A 79 8.67 15.55 12.10
C PHE A 79 9.08 16.16 10.76
N GLN A 80 8.25 16.03 9.73
CA GLN A 80 8.55 16.59 8.41
C GLN A 80 8.55 18.11 8.44
N LYS A 81 7.64 18.74 9.19
CA LYS A 81 7.65 20.20 9.38
C LYS A 81 8.98 20.68 9.96
N ARG A 82 9.51 20.00 10.98
CA ARG A 82 10.81 20.33 11.56
C ARG A 82 11.98 20.04 10.60
N LYS A 83 11.94 18.92 9.88
CA LYS A 83 13.03 18.48 9.01
C LYS A 83 13.12 19.24 7.68
N ARG A 84 11.98 19.61 7.10
CA ARG A 84 11.86 20.11 5.71
C ARG A 84 11.07 21.41 5.55
N GLY A 85 10.52 21.95 6.64
CA GLY A 85 9.76 23.21 6.60
C GLY A 85 8.28 23.08 6.23
N PHE A 86 7.78 21.87 5.91
CA PHE A 86 6.38 21.64 5.57
C PHE A 86 5.82 20.41 6.30
N GLY A 87 4.57 20.52 6.78
CA GLY A 87 3.91 19.45 7.55
C GLY A 87 2.89 18.66 6.75
N ALA A 88 2.28 19.24 5.71
CA ALA A 88 1.29 18.57 4.86
C ALA A 88 2.01 17.63 3.88
N VAL A 89 2.08 16.35 4.24
CA VAL A 89 2.88 15.35 3.56
C VAL A 89 2.08 14.20 3.00
N PHE A 90 2.57 13.63 1.92
CA PHE A 90 2.01 12.44 1.30
C PHE A 90 3.12 11.47 0.87
N GLY A 91 2.79 10.17 0.86
CA GLY A 91 3.56 9.11 0.23
C GLY A 91 2.91 8.64 -1.08
N PRO A 92 3.27 7.45 -1.59
CA PRO A 92 2.74 6.96 -2.86
C PRO A 92 1.22 6.72 -2.82
N GLU A 93 0.62 6.59 -1.62
CA GLU A 93 -0.82 6.36 -1.44
C GLU A 93 -1.70 7.41 -2.12
N LEU A 94 -1.25 8.67 -2.18
CA LEU A 94 -2.09 9.75 -2.69
C LEU A 94 -2.36 9.57 -4.19
N LEU A 95 -1.30 9.37 -4.97
CA LEU A 95 -1.42 9.21 -6.42
C LEU A 95 -1.76 7.78 -6.83
N LEU A 96 -1.47 6.79 -5.97
CA LEU A 96 -2.05 5.46 -6.10
C LEU A 96 -3.58 5.55 -6.08
N GLY A 97 -4.13 6.26 -5.08
CA GLY A 97 -5.57 6.44 -4.90
C GLY A 97 -6.23 7.20 -6.03
N VAL A 98 -5.66 8.33 -6.45
CA VAL A 98 -6.15 9.10 -7.61
C VAL A 98 -6.19 8.24 -8.87
N THR A 99 -5.11 7.50 -9.15
CA THR A 99 -5.01 6.71 -10.39
C THR A 99 -5.98 5.54 -10.39
N LEU A 100 -6.12 4.81 -9.27
CA LEU A 100 -7.10 3.73 -9.13
C LEU A 100 -8.52 4.26 -9.22
N ALA A 101 -8.79 5.39 -8.57
CA ALA A 101 -10.08 6.03 -8.65
C ALA A 101 -10.43 6.33 -10.12
N GLU A 102 -9.58 7.02 -10.85
CA GLU A 102 -9.82 7.36 -12.26
C GLU A 102 -10.02 6.14 -13.16
N ALA A 103 -9.26 5.06 -12.93
CA ALA A 103 -9.43 3.81 -13.67
C ALA A 103 -10.77 3.11 -13.39
N TYR A 104 -11.31 3.24 -12.17
CA TYR A 104 -12.54 2.59 -11.74
C TYR A 104 -13.54 3.60 -11.16
N PRO A 105 -14.23 4.42 -11.98
CA PRO A 105 -14.95 5.62 -11.54
C PRO A 105 -16.13 5.37 -10.58
N LYS A 106 -16.63 4.13 -10.50
CA LYS A 106 -17.72 3.74 -9.60
C LYS A 106 -17.25 2.96 -8.36
N GLN A 107 -15.96 2.67 -8.28
CA GLN A 107 -15.41 1.79 -7.27
C GLN A 107 -14.99 2.57 -6.02
N GLU A 108 -15.35 2.04 -4.87
CA GLU A 108 -14.90 2.50 -3.56
C GLU A 108 -13.64 1.74 -3.14
N PHE A 109 -12.69 2.45 -2.54
CA PHE A 109 -11.43 1.91 -2.08
C PHE A 109 -11.18 2.24 -0.61
N LEU A 110 -10.59 1.30 0.10
CA LEU A 110 -10.01 1.52 1.42
C LEU A 110 -8.52 1.17 1.39
N PHE A 111 -7.68 2.14 1.69
CA PHE A 111 -6.25 1.94 1.85
C PHE A 111 -5.92 1.75 3.32
N ILE A 112 -5.19 0.69 3.62
CA ILE A 112 -4.72 0.39 4.98
C ILE A 112 -3.20 0.47 4.96
N LYS A 113 -2.65 1.50 5.60
CA LYS A 113 -1.24 1.84 5.52
C LYS A 113 -0.56 1.74 6.87
N LEU A 114 0.53 0.97 6.93
CA LEU A 114 1.52 1.03 8.00
C LEU A 114 2.91 1.27 7.41
N ALA A 115 3.59 2.32 7.89
CA ALA A 115 4.95 2.62 7.48
C ALA A 115 5.79 3.16 8.64
N GLN A 116 7.01 2.66 8.77
CA GLN A 116 7.93 3.08 9.83
C GLN A 116 9.31 3.42 9.26
N GLY A 117 9.75 4.66 9.42
CA GLY A 117 11.03 5.12 8.90
C GLY A 117 12.23 4.39 9.50
N GLY A 118 13.13 3.92 8.64
CA GLY A 118 14.41 3.30 9.02
C GLY A 118 14.24 1.98 9.77
N THR A 119 13.28 1.17 9.34
CA THR A 119 13.15 -0.23 9.75
C THR A 119 13.46 -1.16 8.58
N SER A 120 13.82 -2.39 8.92
CA SER A 120 14.24 -3.42 7.97
C SER A 120 13.20 -4.53 7.81
N LEU A 121 13.30 -5.24 6.70
CA LEU A 121 12.63 -6.51 6.49
C LEU A 121 13.27 -7.64 7.28
N TYR A 122 14.59 -7.64 7.42
CA TYR A 122 15.30 -8.59 8.26
C TYR A 122 14.85 -8.55 9.73
N GLY A 123 14.62 -7.36 10.28
CA GLY A 123 14.20 -7.11 11.66
C GLY A 123 12.70 -6.86 11.80
N ALA A 124 12.29 -5.60 11.91
CA ALA A 124 10.96 -5.24 12.37
C ALA A 124 9.80 -5.74 11.49
N TRP A 125 10.00 -5.85 10.17
CA TRP A 125 9.00 -6.35 9.23
C TRP A 125 9.06 -7.87 8.99
N ASN A 126 9.96 -8.60 9.66
CA ASN A 126 10.09 -10.04 9.45
C ASN A 126 8.85 -10.78 9.98
N PRO A 127 8.14 -11.60 9.18
CA PRO A 127 7.02 -12.42 9.69
C PRO A 127 7.46 -13.43 10.73
N GLU A 128 8.72 -13.89 10.65
CA GLU A 128 9.39 -14.72 11.64
C GLU A 128 10.27 -13.85 12.54
N TRP A 129 9.67 -12.80 13.08
CA TRP A 129 10.35 -11.85 13.95
C TRP A 129 10.99 -12.56 15.14
N SER A 130 12.23 -12.19 15.46
CA SER A 130 12.87 -12.57 16.71
C SER A 130 13.58 -11.37 17.31
N ARG A 131 13.74 -11.38 18.63
CA ARG A 131 14.47 -10.32 19.32
C ARG A 131 15.90 -10.20 18.82
N ASP A 132 16.56 -11.31 18.51
CA ASP A 132 17.95 -11.32 18.02
C ASP A 132 18.07 -10.62 16.66
N LYS A 133 17.19 -10.93 15.69
CA LYS A 133 17.17 -10.25 14.38
C LYS A 133 16.93 -8.74 14.54
N ALA A 134 16.03 -8.37 15.44
CA ALA A 134 15.72 -6.98 15.73
C ALA A 134 16.91 -6.25 16.38
N LEU A 135 17.54 -6.85 17.40
CA LEU A 135 18.74 -6.31 18.06
C LEU A 135 19.91 -6.16 17.10
N GLU A 136 20.05 -7.11 16.15
CA GLU A 136 21.10 -7.05 15.17
C GLU A 136 20.95 -5.79 14.32
N LEU A 137 19.81 -5.54 13.68
CA LEU A 137 19.70 -4.52 12.64
C LEU A 137 18.98 -3.22 13.01
N GLU A 138 17.98 -3.30 13.90
CA GLU A 138 17.15 -2.14 14.24
C GLU A 138 17.89 -1.20 15.18
N ARG A 139 17.78 0.10 14.91
CA ARG A 139 18.49 1.14 15.69
C ARG A 139 17.61 1.71 16.80
N GLY A 140 18.07 1.51 18.03
CA GLY A 140 17.44 2.06 19.23
C GLY A 140 16.34 1.14 19.78
N GLU A 141 16.19 1.18 21.10
CA GLU A 141 15.32 0.28 21.87
C GLU A 141 13.89 0.24 21.33
N MET A 142 13.32 1.41 20.99
CA MET A 142 11.97 1.48 20.45
C MET A 142 11.81 0.61 19.19
N LYS A 143 12.74 0.71 18.21
CA LYS A 143 12.64 -0.07 16.97
C LYS A 143 12.94 -1.55 17.15
N GLN A 144 13.84 -1.88 18.08
CA GLN A 144 14.18 -3.26 18.43
C GLN A 144 13.00 -4.02 19.08
N ASN A 145 11.94 -3.32 19.49
CA ASN A 145 10.69 -3.89 19.99
C ASN A 145 9.57 -3.91 18.94
N LEU A 146 9.76 -3.34 17.74
CA LEU A 146 8.70 -3.27 16.74
C LEU A 146 8.54 -4.61 16.00
N GLN A 147 7.30 -5.10 15.98
CA GLN A 147 6.84 -6.25 15.20
C GLN A 147 5.86 -5.76 14.13
N LEU A 148 6.37 -5.09 13.10
CA LEU A 148 5.57 -4.33 12.14
C LEU A 148 4.72 -5.22 11.22
N PHE A 149 5.20 -6.40 10.85
CA PHE A 149 4.36 -7.36 10.11
C PHE A 149 3.10 -7.70 10.93
N LYS A 150 3.29 -8.15 12.17
CA LYS A 150 2.19 -8.47 13.09
C LYS A 150 1.27 -7.27 13.29
N LYS A 151 1.83 -6.09 13.61
CA LYS A 151 1.05 -4.86 13.80
C LYS A 151 0.22 -4.51 12.56
N HIS A 152 0.79 -4.66 11.36
CA HIS A 152 0.05 -4.39 10.13
C HIS A 152 -1.11 -5.37 9.95
N VAL A 153 -0.88 -6.67 10.17
CA VAL A 153 -1.93 -7.71 10.14
C VAL A 153 -3.05 -7.39 11.13
N ASP A 154 -2.71 -7.03 12.37
CA ASP A 154 -3.69 -6.66 13.40
C ASP A 154 -4.55 -5.46 12.94
N ILE A 155 -3.91 -4.40 12.40
CA ILE A 155 -4.59 -3.22 11.86
C ILE A 155 -5.52 -3.61 10.70
N ILE A 156 -5.05 -4.46 9.78
CA ILE A 156 -5.86 -4.89 8.64
C ILE A 156 -7.11 -5.61 9.13
N HIS A 157 -6.98 -6.58 10.03
CA HIS A 157 -8.13 -7.28 10.60
C HIS A 157 -9.13 -6.34 11.28
N GLU A 158 -8.64 -5.34 12.01
CA GLU A 158 -9.49 -4.33 12.64
C GLU A 158 -10.31 -3.55 11.60
N GLN A 159 -9.67 -3.05 10.53
CA GLN A 159 -10.36 -2.30 9.49
C GLN A 159 -11.34 -3.18 8.68
N LEU A 160 -10.98 -4.43 8.39
CA LEU A 160 -11.86 -5.38 7.72
C LEU A 160 -13.07 -5.76 8.59
N LEU A 161 -12.87 -5.90 9.91
CA LEU A 161 -13.96 -6.10 10.86
C LEU A 161 -14.88 -4.88 10.93
N HIS A 162 -14.32 -3.66 10.87
CA HIS A 162 -15.11 -2.43 10.81
C HIS A 162 -16.00 -2.39 9.56
N LEU A 163 -15.49 -2.74 8.37
CA LEU A 163 -16.31 -2.85 7.16
C LEU A 163 -17.45 -3.87 7.35
N LYS A 164 -17.12 -5.06 7.87
CA LYS A 164 -18.10 -6.13 8.11
C LYS A 164 -19.21 -5.69 9.09
N ASN A 165 -18.84 -5.05 10.19
CA ASN A 165 -19.78 -4.60 11.22
C ASN A 165 -20.73 -3.50 10.71
N ASN A 166 -20.29 -2.72 9.72
CA ASN A 166 -21.14 -1.73 9.04
C ASN A 166 -21.90 -2.32 7.83
N GLY A 167 -21.90 -3.65 7.67
CA GLY A 167 -22.55 -4.28 6.53
C GLY A 167 -21.96 -3.83 5.20
N ARG A 168 -20.64 -3.69 5.09
CA ARG A 168 -19.94 -3.44 3.82
C ARG A 168 -19.16 -4.70 3.44
N LEU A 169 -19.39 -5.20 2.23
CA LEU A 169 -18.58 -6.25 1.64
C LEU A 169 -17.24 -5.69 1.21
N TYR A 170 -16.20 -6.52 1.18
CA TYR A 170 -14.88 -6.11 0.73
C TYR A 170 -14.15 -7.22 -0.02
N ARG A 171 -13.16 -6.83 -0.83
CA ARG A 171 -12.11 -7.70 -1.35
C ARG A 171 -10.75 -7.03 -1.23
N ILE A 172 -9.72 -7.78 -0.87
CA ILE A 172 -8.33 -7.28 -0.89
C ILE A 172 -7.81 -7.38 -2.33
N LEU A 173 -7.41 -6.24 -2.90
CA LEU A 173 -6.83 -6.19 -4.25
C LEU A 173 -5.36 -6.56 -4.30
N GLY A 174 -4.63 -6.30 -3.22
CA GLY A 174 -3.21 -6.58 -3.17
C GLY A 174 -2.47 -5.72 -2.16
N MET A 175 -1.16 -5.93 -2.16
CA MET A 175 -0.22 -5.22 -1.29
C MET A 175 0.76 -4.39 -2.11
N VAL A 176 0.96 -3.15 -1.66
CA VAL A 176 1.94 -2.21 -2.17
C VAL A 176 3.06 -2.08 -1.13
N TRP A 177 4.30 -2.27 -1.56
CA TRP A 177 5.48 -2.36 -0.70
C TRP A 177 6.58 -1.39 -1.15
N MET A 178 7.02 -0.52 -0.24
CA MET A 178 8.16 0.38 -0.50
C MET A 178 9.13 0.36 0.69
N GLN A 179 10.12 -0.52 0.58
CA GLN A 179 11.13 -0.76 1.60
C GLN A 179 12.37 -1.41 1.00
N GLY A 180 13.51 -1.28 1.68
CA GLY A 180 14.71 -2.05 1.41
C GLY A 180 15.99 -1.27 1.70
N GLU A 181 15.90 0.06 1.84
CA GLU A 181 17.08 0.89 2.01
C GLU A 181 17.81 0.59 3.32
N ASN A 182 17.08 0.19 4.38
CA ASN A 182 17.72 -0.20 5.65
C ASN A 182 18.37 -1.60 5.57
N ASP A 183 17.78 -2.54 4.83
CA ASP A 183 18.38 -3.86 4.60
C ASP A 183 19.64 -3.77 3.73
N ALA A 184 19.67 -2.82 2.79
CA ALA A 184 20.85 -2.53 1.98
C ALA A 184 22.00 -1.94 2.81
N ALA A 185 21.77 -1.48 4.05
CA ALA A 185 22.79 -0.80 4.83
C ALA A 185 23.83 -1.75 5.45
N ARG A 186 23.55 -3.06 5.51
CA ARG A 186 24.40 -4.09 6.12
C ARG A 186 24.37 -5.39 5.33
N GLU A 187 25.48 -6.11 5.38
CA GLU A 187 25.67 -7.33 4.59
C GLU A 187 24.67 -8.44 4.92
N VAL A 188 24.48 -8.75 6.21
CA VAL A 188 23.58 -9.82 6.66
C VAL A 188 22.14 -9.65 6.14
N SER A 189 21.63 -8.42 6.15
CA SER A 189 20.28 -8.11 5.71
C SER A 189 20.17 -8.01 4.20
N ALA A 190 21.18 -7.48 3.52
CA ALA A 190 21.21 -7.45 2.06
C ALA A 190 21.24 -8.87 1.48
N ARG A 191 22.06 -9.77 2.05
CA ARG A 191 22.19 -11.17 1.58
C ARG A 191 20.92 -11.99 1.78
N SER A 192 20.16 -11.70 2.82
CA SER A 192 18.93 -12.44 3.16
C SER A 192 17.66 -11.80 2.59
N TYR A 193 17.77 -10.68 1.87
CA TYR A 193 16.61 -9.90 1.43
C TYR A 193 15.65 -10.70 0.55
N GLN A 194 16.16 -11.44 -0.43
CA GLN A 194 15.32 -12.26 -1.33
C GLN A 194 14.48 -13.27 -0.54
N THR A 195 15.12 -14.04 0.34
CA THR A 195 14.45 -15.03 1.18
C THR A 195 13.42 -14.38 2.11
N ASN A 196 13.78 -13.27 2.76
CA ASN A 196 12.85 -12.59 3.67
C ASN A 196 11.66 -11.97 2.92
N LEU A 197 11.87 -11.50 1.68
CA LEU A 197 10.81 -10.93 0.86
C LEU A 197 9.81 -12.01 0.40
N ASN A 198 10.29 -13.18 -0.03
CA ASN A 198 9.42 -14.32 -0.32
C ASN A 198 8.58 -14.70 0.91
N LYS A 199 9.22 -14.81 2.09
CA LYS A 199 8.51 -15.09 3.34
C LYS A 199 7.46 -14.05 3.69
N LEU A 200 7.74 -12.76 3.44
CA LEU A 200 6.77 -11.68 3.66
C LEU A 200 5.54 -11.84 2.77
N ILE A 201 5.76 -12.08 1.47
CA ILE A 201 4.69 -12.25 0.48
C ILE A 201 3.83 -13.47 0.85
N GLU A 202 4.47 -14.62 1.11
CA GLU A 202 3.81 -15.85 1.53
C GLU A 202 3.02 -15.66 2.83
N ALA A 203 3.58 -14.95 3.81
CA ALA A 203 2.92 -14.72 5.09
C ALA A 203 1.63 -13.92 4.93
N TYR A 204 1.64 -12.85 4.12
CA TYR A 204 0.42 -12.09 3.85
C TYR A 204 -0.63 -12.88 3.07
N ARG A 205 -0.20 -13.63 2.04
CA ARG A 205 -1.09 -14.49 1.25
C ARG A 205 -1.74 -15.57 2.10
N LYS A 206 -0.97 -16.20 3.00
CA LYS A 206 -1.46 -17.20 3.94
C LYS A 206 -2.42 -16.60 4.97
N GLU A 207 -2.07 -15.46 5.56
CA GLU A 207 -2.87 -14.78 6.57
C GLU A 207 -4.27 -14.44 6.05
N PHE A 208 -4.33 -13.86 4.85
CA PHE A 208 -5.60 -13.43 4.25
C PHE A 208 -6.25 -14.49 3.34
N LYS A 209 -5.63 -15.66 3.19
CA LYS A 209 -6.09 -16.79 2.37
C LYS A 209 -6.31 -16.42 0.89
N ILE A 210 -5.39 -15.62 0.35
CA ILE A 210 -5.39 -15.19 -1.05
C ILE A 210 -4.05 -15.66 -1.64
N PRO A 211 -3.94 -16.91 -2.13
CA PRO A 211 -2.67 -17.50 -2.56
C PRO A 211 -2.00 -16.73 -3.71
N ASP A 212 -2.81 -16.08 -4.54
CA ASP A 212 -2.37 -15.32 -5.71
C ASP A 212 -2.44 -13.80 -5.48
N MET A 213 -2.44 -13.36 -4.21
CA MET A 213 -2.58 -11.94 -3.89
C MET A 213 -1.52 -11.11 -4.63
N PRO A 214 -1.93 -10.11 -5.43
CA PRO A 214 -1.00 -9.21 -6.08
C PRO A 214 -0.10 -8.51 -5.06
N PHE A 215 1.20 -8.48 -5.35
CA PHE A 215 2.18 -7.78 -4.53
C PHE A 215 3.06 -6.90 -5.42
N VAL A 216 2.95 -5.58 -5.25
CA VAL A 216 3.70 -4.61 -6.06
C VAL A 216 4.74 -3.93 -5.20
N MET A 217 6.00 -3.96 -5.63
CA MET A 217 7.10 -3.34 -4.90
C MET A 217 7.86 -2.28 -5.70
N GLY A 218 8.35 -1.27 -5.00
CA GLY A 218 9.25 -0.27 -5.57
C GLY A 218 10.72 -0.66 -5.41
N GLN A 219 11.46 -0.74 -6.51
CA GLN A 219 12.88 -1.05 -6.46
C GLN A 219 13.64 0.08 -5.77
N ILE A 220 14.42 -0.25 -4.73
CA ILE A 220 15.13 0.77 -3.96
C ILE A 220 16.22 1.46 -4.77
N ASN A 221 16.45 2.70 -4.40
CA ASN A 221 17.52 3.54 -4.92
C ASN A 221 18.36 4.02 -3.73
N SER A 222 18.95 3.09 -2.98
CA SER A 222 19.64 3.43 -1.73
C SER A 222 21.09 3.83 -1.96
N ASN A 223 21.47 4.96 -1.38
CA ASN A 223 22.84 5.35 -1.07
C ASN A 223 23.04 5.45 0.46
N TYR A 224 22.11 4.90 1.22
CA TYR A 224 22.10 4.90 2.67
C TYR A 224 22.84 3.68 3.22
N GLY A 225 23.59 3.88 4.32
CA GLY A 225 24.34 2.81 4.99
C GLY A 225 25.83 2.83 4.67
N ARG A 226 26.55 1.79 5.13
CA ARG A 226 28.01 1.68 4.97
C ARG A 226 28.43 0.49 4.09
N PHE A 227 27.48 -0.35 3.69
CA PHE A 227 27.74 -1.52 2.87
C PHE A 227 27.49 -1.20 1.38
N ALA A 228 28.57 -0.95 0.64
CA ALA A 228 28.50 -0.41 -0.73
C ALA A 228 27.78 -1.35 -1.72
N GLN A 229 27.90 -2.66 -1.55
CA GLN A 229 27.27 -3.67 -2.40
C GLN A 229 25.79 -3.90 -2.07
N GLY A 230 25.33 -3.46 -0.89
CA GLY A 230 24.00 -3.74 -0.39
C GLY A 230 22.87 -3.26 -1.29
N PRO A 231 22.90 -2.01 -1.81
CA PRO A 231 21.87 -1.53 -2.73
C PRO A 231 21.72 -2.41 -3.97
N GLN A 232 22.82 -2.81 -4.61
CA GLN A 232 22.76 -3.69 -5.80
C GLN A 232 22.17 -5.06 -5.43
N MET A 233 22.65 -5.66 -4.34
CA MET A 233 22.19 -6.97 -3.88
C MET A 233 20.69 -7.00 -3.57
N VAL A 234 20.17 -5.98 -2.87
CA VAL A 234 18.74 -5.87 -2.58
C VAL A 234 17.92 -5.64 -3.86
N ARG A 235 18.43 -4.82 -4.79
CA ARG A 235 17.76 -4.57 -6.07
C ARG A 235 17.66 -5.82 -6.94
N GLU A 236 18.73 -6.63 -6.99
CA GLU A 236 18.76 -7.91 -7.70
C GLU A 236 17.80 -8.91 -7.04
N ALA A 237 17.80 -8.99 -5.71
CA ALA A 237 16.85 -9.80 -4.96
C ALA A 237 15.39 -9.45 -5.31
N MET A 238 15.04 -8.16 -5.38
CA MET A 238 13.69 -7.72 -5.79
C MET A 238 13.35 -8.17 -7.21
N VAL A 239 14.27 -8.02 -8.17
CA VAL A 239 14.04 -8.48 -9.55
C VAL A 239 13.81 -9.98 -9.59
N ASN A 240 14.64 -10.76 -8.88
CA ASN A 240 14.51 -12.21 -8.84
C ASN A 240 13.16 -12.66 -8.29
N VAL A 241 12.69 -12.03 -7.20
CA VAL A 241 11.36 -12.33 -6.63
C VAL A 241 10.25 -12.05 -7.67
N ALA A 242 10.28 -10.87 -8.30
CA ALA A 242 9.28 -10.50 -9.31
C ALA A 242 9.31 -11.39 -10.57
N GLN A 243 10.47 -11.93 -10.93
CA GLN A 243 10.59 -12.87 -12.05
C GLN A 243 10.11 -14.28 -11.70
N SER A 244 10.20 -14.67 -10.41
CA SER A 244 9.80 -16.00 -9.94
C SER A 244 8.31 -16.15 -9.66
N ASP A 245 7.57 -15.06 -9.57
CA ASP A 245 6.15 -15.04 -9.19
C ASP A 245 5.35 -14.09 -10.08
N VAL A 246 4.43 -14.65 -10.86
CA VAL A 246 3.61 -13.90 -11.84
C VAL A 246 2.64 -12.90 -11.21
N HIS A 247 2.35 -13.05 -9.91
CA HIS A 247 1.50 -12.13 -9.14
C HIS A 247 2.33 -11.06 -8.41
N VAL A 248 3.64 -10.99 -8.66
CA VAL A 248 4.52 -9.97 -8.10
C VAL A 248 4.95 -8.98 -9.19
N GLY A 249 4.65 -7.70 -8.94
CA GLY A 249 5.04 -6.60 -9.80
C GLY A 249 6.20 -5.80 -9.22
N ILE A 250 7.08 -5.28 -10.07
CA ILE A 250 8.19 -4.43 -9.65
C ILE A 250 8.22 -3.13 -10.45
N ILE A 251 8.30 -2.00 -9.74
CA ILE A 251 8.65 -0.71 -10.32
C ILE A 251 10.18 -0.63 -10.37
N THR A 252 10.75 -0.73 -11.56
CA THR A 252 12.19 -0.57 -11.74
C THR A 252 12.58 0.90 -11.64
N THR A 253 13.76 1.15 -11.10
CA THR A 253 14.27 2.50 -10.88
C THR A 253 15.71 2.63 -11.35
N VAL A 254 16.13 3.83 -11.75
CA VAL A 254 17.48 4.15 -12.21
C VAL A 254 18.35 4.51 -11.00
N PRO A 255 19.37 3.71 -10.65
CA PRO A 255 20.16 3.91 -9.43
C PRO A 255 21.26 4.97 -9.62
N LYS A 256 20.93 6.10 -10.24
CA LYS A 256 21.91 7.12 -10.64
C LYS A 256 21.38 8.53 -10.40
N SER A 257 22.20 9.35 -9.74
CA SER A 257 21.97 10.80 -9.61
C SER A 257 21.92 11.45 -11.01
N PRO A 258 20.95 12.34 -11.30
CA PRO A 258 20.08 13.04 -10.35
C PRO A 258 18.71 12.39 -10.09
N TRP A 259 18.55 11.08 -10.30
CA TRP A 259 17.30 10.33 -10.03
C TRP A 259 16.13 10.85 -10.87
N LEU A 260 16.36 10.99 -12.18
CA LEU A 260 15.42 11.66 -13.10
C LEU A 260 14.07 10.96 -13.22
N ASP A 261 14.02 9.64 -12.98
CA ASP A 261 12.81 8.82 -12.99
C ASP A 261 11.93 9.08 -11.75
N TYR A 262 12.51 9.00 -10.56
CA TYR A 262 11.87 9.27 -9.27
C TYR A 262 12.72 10.26 -8.46
N PRO A 263 12.52 11.58 -8.67
CA PRO A 263 13.33 12.61 -8.04
C PRO A 263 13.26 12.60 -6.52
N LYS A 264 14.38 12.99 -5.90
CA LYS A 264 14.56 12.95 -4.45
C LYS A 264 14.76 14.34 -3.85
N HIS A 265 14.62 14.41 -2.53
CA HIS A 265 15.09 15.54 -1.75
C HIS A 265 16.61 15.61 -1.77
N THR A 266 17.16 16.74 -1.28
CA THR A 266 18.61 16.97 -1.20
C THR A 266 19.35 15.96 -0.32
N ASP A 267 18.64 15.21 0.53
CA ASP A 267 19.22 14.09 1.27
C ASP A 267 19.54 12.87 0.40
N ASN A 268 19.14 12.88 -0.88
CA ASN A 268 19.35 11.81 -1.86
C ASN A 268 18.80 10.44 -1.47
N VAL A 269 17.99 10.37 -0.41
CA VAL A 269 17.40 9.12 0.12
C VAL A 269 15.88 9.11 -0.09
N HIS A 270 15.21 10.22 0.24
CA HIS A 270 13.75 10.27 0.22
C HIS A 270 13.23 10.88 -1.06
N TYR A 271 12.23 10.25 -1.68
CA TYR A 271 11.54 10.82 -2.84
C TYR A 271 10.89 12.17 -2.49
N ASN A 272 11.06 13.15 -3.37
CA ASN A 272 10.42 14.45 -3.23
C ASN A 272 8.98 14.40 -3.74
N THR A 273 8.31 15.55 -3.80
CA THR A 273 6.93 15.68 -4.30
C THR A 273 6.74 14.99 -5.65
N GLU A 274 7.63 15.23 -6.61
CA GLU A 274 7.54 14.65 -7.95
C GLU A 274 7.85 13.15 -7.95
N GLY A 275 8.87 12.73 -7.17
CA GLY A 275 9.18 11.30 -7.01
C GLY A 275 8.02 10.52 -6.40
N GLN A 276 7.39 11.03 -5.34
CA GLN A 276 6.22 10.41 -4.71
C GLN A 276 5.01 10.38 -5.64
N ARG A 277 4.80 11.46 -6.42
CA ARG A 277 3.73 11.52 -7.44
C ARG A 277 3.90 10.40 -8.47
N ARG A 278 5.08 10.29 -9.07
CA ARG A 278 5.38 9.27 -10.08
C ARG A 278 5.31 7.86 -9.52
N LEU A 279 5.81 7.67 -8.30
CA LEU A 279 5.83 6.37 -7.64
C LEU A 279 4.41 5.87 -7.37
N GLY A 280 3.52 6.72 -6.86
CA GLY A 280 2.11 6.37 -6.66
C GLY A 280 1.39 5.97 -7.96
N ILE A 281 1.60 6.72 -9.04
CA ILE A 281 1.05 6.39 -10.37
C ILE A 281 1.57 5.03 -10.85
N ALA A 282 2.87 4.78 -10.71
CA ALA A 282 3.49 3.52 -11.14
C ALA A 282 2.97 2.32 -10.34
N PHE A 283 2.79 2.46 -9.01
CA PHE A 283 2.17 1.43 -8.19
C PHE A 283 0.75 1.10 -8.65
N ALA A 284 -0.07 2.12 -8.95
CA ALA A 284 -1.44 1.90 -9.43
C ALA A 284 -1.47 1.13 -10.74
N LYS A 285 -0.65 1.54 -11.72
CA LYS A 285 -0.62 0.90 -13.04
C LYS A 285 -0.27 -0.59 -12.94
N ILE A 286 0.79 -0.93 -12.21
CA ILE A 286 1.18 -2.33 -12.06
C ILE A 286 0.12 -3.12 -11.28
N LEU A 287 -0.50 -2.53 -10.23
CA LEU A 287 -1.56 -3.20 -9.49
C LEU A 287 -2.80 -3.47 -10.36
N ILE A 288 -3.17 -2.51 -11.23
CA ILE A 288 -4.22 -2.67 -12.24
C ILE A 288 -3.87 -3.83 -13.18
N ASP A 289 -2.66 -3.80 -13.76
CA ASP A 289 -2.21 -4.82 -14.72
C ASP A 289 -2.22 -6.23 -14.13
N LEU A 290 -1.84 -6.39 -12.85
CA LEU A 290 -1.91 -7.67 -12.15
C LEU A 290 -3.34 -8.09 -11.84
N SER A 291 -4.22 -7.14 -11.49
CA SER A 291 -5.61 -7.42 -11.15
C SER A 291 -6.41 -7.89 -12.36
N CYS A 292 -6.19 -7.30 -13.54
CA CYS A 292 -6.85 -7.71 -14.78
C CYS A 292 -6.50 -9.15 -15.18
N LYS A 293 -5.24 -9.56 -15.00
CA LYS A 293 -4.78 -10.93 -15.32
C LYS A 293 -5.41 -12.03 -14.45
N MET A 294 -6.04 -11.69 -13.33
CA MET A 294 -6.74 -12.67 -12.47
C MET A 294 -8.22 -12.83 -12.83
N GLU A 295 -8.77 -11.93 -13.65
CA GLU A 295 -10.18 -11.96 -14.08
C GLU A 295 -10.36 -12.70 -15.43
N ASP A 296 -9.27 -13.00 -16.13
CA ASP A 296 -9.20 -13.81 -17.37
C ASP A 296 -8.89 -15.30 -17.08
#